data_AF-A0A4R0E785-F1
#
_entry.id   AF-A0A4R0E785-F1
#
_cell.length_a   1.000
_cell.length_b   1.000
_cell.length_c   1.000
_cell.angle_alpha   90.00
_cell.angle_beta   90.00
_cell.angle_gamma   90.00
#
_symmetry.space_group_name_H-M   'P 1'
#
loop_
_entity.id
_entity.type
_entity.pdbx_description
1 polymer ?
#
loop_
_entity_poly.entity_id
_entity_poly.type
_entity_poly.pdbx_seq_one_letter_code
_entity_poly.pdbx_strand_id
1 'polypeptide(L)'
;MKFTQGTLALAITGLLTACGGGGSNGYYNKSDSNNSNENNNGSVTTPTENAQAELDILKREGQFLFGNYNPNDATTAKGYIDHALDTFAQGPLQLAIDAKKVFDSRKVSNQTQVDGFEYRAKCMDSGTYANTACYILFGESAIKSALASPNNNYSNWDFDVNDDEISGMKLSEEQIDHYTGKTMIIIFDNRNADKKFNDVWVTGVFGYPYKQSWGLIQEDQLRIVSMNETDSNYQVTLTYNNQTTETKGALSIYKDPTSTNGDLYVLQNNSGFDVLINDNPNTPDVEPVAFTINSIPGDTTALATYRIAASGLQTLNIPSISSISGTRIENESPSSNTNSFTGSILLKGSDIFTFKNSLNGTILDFEHKFNNIIFKGQSVNNNGTIKTTLTQPSGVTY
;
A
#
# COMPACT_ATOMS: atom_id res chain seq x y z
N MET A 1 3.70 -0.98 -51.19
CA MET A 1 2.49 -1.30 -50.39
C MET A 1 2.98 -2.07 -49.17
N LYS A 2 3.08 -1.41 -48.00
CA LYS A 2 2.20 -1.54 -46.81
C LYS A 2 2.12 -3.02 -46.34
N PHE A 3 2.51 -3.43 -45.12
CA PHE A 3 2.11 -2.91 -43.80
C PHE A 3 3.12 -3.36 -42.71
N THR A 4 3.49 -2.45 -41.81
CA THR A 4 3.88 -2.72 -40.42
C THR A 4 3.02 -1.82 -39.53
N GLN A 5 2.17 -2.41 -38.69
CA GLN A 5 1.50 -1.78 -37.53
C GLN A 5 2.29 -2.26 -36.30
N GLY A 6 2.82 -1.43 -35.41
CA GLY A 6 2.14 -0.40 -34.60
C GLY A 6 1.61 -1.11 -33.34
N THR A 7 1.96 -0.77 -32.10
CA THR A 7 2.32 0.53 -31.52
C THR A 7 2.97 0.29 -30.14
N LEU A 8 4.17 0.82 -29.89
CA LEU A 8 4.76 0.94 -28.54
C LEU A 8 4.59 2.41 -28.14
N ALA A 9 3.62 2.70 -27.26
CA ALA A 9 3.40 4.03 -26.73
C ALA A 9 4.36 4.27 -25.54
N LEU A 10 5.54 4.80 -25.84
CA LEU A 10 6.42 5.42 -24.84
C LEU A 10 5.84 6.81 -24.51
N ALA A 11 5.26 6.96 -23.33
CA ALA A 11 5.00 8.28 -22.77
C ALA A 11 6.33 8.90 -22.34
N ILE A 12 6.77 9.92 -23.08
CA ILE A 12 7.96 10.71 -22.80
C ILE A 12 7.61 11.68 -21.66
N THR A 13 8.02 11.37 -20.43
CA THR A 13 8.01 12.32 -19.32
C THR A 13 9.15 13.32 -19.53
N GLY A 14 8.81 14.50 -20.04
CA GLY A 14 9.74 15.63 -20.14
C GLY A 14 10.11 16.14 -18.76
N LEU A 15 11.40 16.08 -18.45
CA LEU A 15 12.02 16.80 -17.33
C LEU A 15 11.78 18.31 -17.49
N LEU A 16 10.89 18.85 -16.66
CA LEU A 16 10.91 20.26 -16.28
C LEU A 16 10.91 20.33 -14.76
N THR A 17 12.10 20.52 -14.21
CA THR A 17 12.31 21.00 -12.84
C THR A 17 11.67 22.39 -12.72
N ALA A 18 10.52 22.49 -12.06
CA ALA A 18 9.99 23.79 -11.64
C ALA A 18 10.40 24.04 -10.19
N CYS A 19 11.45 24.85 -10.01
CA CYS A 19 11.63 25.62 -8.78
C CYS A 19 10.46 26.62 -8.68
N GLY A 20 9.77 26.65 -7.54
CA GLY A 20 8.71 27.61 -7.29
C GLY A 20 8.25 27.56 -5.84
N GLY A 21 8.98 28.23 -4.97
CA GLY A 21 8.51 28.57 -3.63
C GLY A 21 7.58 29.79 -3.66
N GLY A 22 6.61 29.80 -2.73
CA GLY A 22 6.07 31.02 -2.14
C GLY A 22 4.63 31.40 -2.50
N GLY A 23 3.70 31.06 -1.58
CA GLY A 23 2.87 32.09 -0.95
C GLY A 23 1.41 32.22 -1.36
N SER A 24 0.54 31.41 -0.76
CA SER A 24 -0.76 31.79 -0.19
C SER A 24 -1.24 30.64 0.72
N ASN A 25 -2.08 30.94 1.72
CA ASN A 25 -2.44 30.03 2.82
C ASN A 25 -3.11 28.72 2.35
N GLY A 26 -2.31 27.71 2.01
CA GLY A 26 -2.75 26.37 1.60
C GLY A 26 -1.94 25.24 2.24
N TYR A 27 -2.19 24.00 1.79
CA TYR A 27 -1.71 22.68 2.24
C TYR A 27 -0.29 22.58 2.82
N TYR A 28 0.61 23.50 2.47
CA TYR A 28 2.06 23.43 2.73
C TYR A 28 2.55 24.12 4.01
N ASN A 29 1.68 24.71 4.84
CA ASN A 29 2.13 25.40 6.06
C ASN A 29 2.32 24.46 7.27
N LYS A 30 3.39 23.66 7.22
CA LYS A 30 4.15 23.25 8.41
C LYS A 30 5.64 23.39 8.11
N SER A 31 6.07 24.63 7.92
CA SER A 31 7.47 25.01 7.92
C SER A 31 7.66 25.99 9.08
N ASP A 32 8.52 25.66 10.05
CA ASP A 32 8.94 26.60 11.07
C ASP A 32 9.54 27.83 10.37
N SER A 33 8.85 28.96 10.49
CA SER A 33 9.20 30.20 9.83
C SER A 33 10.49 30.77 10.39
N ASN A 34 11.55 30.85 9.57
CA ASN A 34 12.56 31.89 9.71
C ASN A 34 12.86 32.49 8.34
N ASN A 35 12.53 33.76 8.23
CA ASN A 35 12.48 34.55 7.02
C ASN A 35 13.85 35.23 6.76
N SER A 36 14.40 35.07 5.56
CA SER A 36 15.32 36.06 4.99
C SER A 36 15.30 35.97 3.46
N ASN A 37 14.83 37.05 2.83
CA ASN A 37 14.97 37.40 1.41
C ASN A 37 16.38 37.11 0.89
N GLU A 38 16.52 36.53 -0.30
CA GLU A 38 17.54 36.98 -1.26
C GLU A 38 17.35 36.43 -2.70
N ASN A 39 17.99 37.13 -3.62
CA ASN A 39 17.75 37.24 -5.06
C ASN A 39 17.97 35.97 -5.90
N ASN A 40 17.24 35.93 -7.01
CA ASN A 40 17.51 35.11 -8.20
C ASN A 40 18.99 35.15 -8.62
N ASN A 41 19.67 34.03 -8.45
CA ASN A 41 20.86 33.68 -9.22
C ASN A 41 20.89 32.15 -9.38
N GLY A 42 21.25 31.66 -10.56
CA GLY A 42 21.26 30.22 -10.86
C GLY A 42 22.19 29.47 -9.90
N SER A 43 21.62 28.92 -8.83
CA SER A 43 22.37 28.22 -7.80
C SER A 43 22.58 26.77 -8.22
N VAL A 44 23.84 26.34 -8.22
CA VAL A 44 24.17 24.92 -8.28
C VAL A 44 23.74 24.34 -6.93
N THR A 45 22.56 23.72 -6.89
CA THR A 45 22.05 23.04 -5.69
C THR A 45 23.04 21.96 -5.26
N THR A 46 23.49 22.02 -4.01
CA THR A 46 24.40 21.03 -3.43
C THR A 46 23.68 19.69 -3.17
N PRO A 47 24.41 18.56 -3.10
CA PRO A 47 23.82 17.27 -2.74
C PRO A 47 23.04 17.28 -1.42
N THR A 48 23.48 18.07 -0.44
CA THR A 48 22.81 18.22 0.86
C THR A 48 21.50 19.00 0.74
N GLU A 49 21.45 20.09 -0.04
CA GLU A 49 20.22 20.85 -0.28
C GLU A 49 19.18 20.00 -1.03
N ASN A 50 19.62 19.23 -2.04
CA ASN A 50 18.73 18.30 -2.74
C ASN A 50 18.16 17.23 -1.80
N ALA A 51 19.00 16.67 -0.93
CA ALA A 51 18.56 15.69 0.04
C ALA A 51 17.64 16.27 1.12
N GLN A 52 17.84 17.53 1.54
CA GLN A 52 16.94 18.21 2.45
C GLN A 52 15.59 18.49 1.79
N ALA A 53 15.57 18.96 0.53
CA ALA A 53 14.33 19.19 -0.21
C ALA A 53 13.53 17.89 -0.40
N GLU A 54 14.19 16.79 -0.78
CA GLU A 54 13.55 15.48 -0.87
C GLU A 54 13.05 15.01 0.50
N LEU A 55 13.83 15.20 1.57
CA LEU A 55 13.38 14.86 2.92
C LEU A 55 12.12 15.64 3.33
N ASP A 56 12.05 16.93 3.02
CA ASP A 56 10.89 17.76 3.36
C ASP A 56 9.63 17.33 2.59
N ILE A 57 9.80 16.80 1.37
CA ILE A 57 8.73 16.11 0.64
C ILE A 57 8.34 14.83 1.39
N LEU A 58 9.29 13.97 1.76
CA LEU A 58 8.99 12.72 2.47
C LEU A 58 8.35 12.96 3.85
N LYS A 59 8.73 14.01 4.57
CA LYS A 59 8.09 14.41 5.84
C LYS A 59 6.63 14.79 5.66
N ARG A 60 6.29 15.42 4.54
CA ARG A 60 4.91 15.80 4.23
C ARG A 60 4.10 14.61 3.72
N GLU A 61 4.68 13.83 2.81
CA GLU A 61 3.95 12.80 2.07
C GLU A 61 3.95 11.42 2.75
N GLY A 62 4.93 11.15 3.61
CA GLY A 62 5.26 9.82 4.11
C GLY A 62 5.69 9.81 5.58
N GLN A 63 4.93 10.45 6.47
CA GLN A 63 5.18 10.41 7.92
C GLN A 63 5.24 8.98 8.48
N PHE A 64 4.55 8.04 7.84
CA PHE A 64 4.59 6.60 8.08
C PHE A 64 6.02 6.05 8.03
N LEU A 65 6.83 6.48 7.06
CA LEU A 65 8.23 6.07 6.91
C LEU A 65 9.06 6.34 8.17
N PHE A 66 8.70 7.40 8.90
CA PHE A 66 9.41 7.83 10.10
C PHE A 66 8.70 7.44 11.39
N GLY A 67 7.68 6.59 11.31
CA GLY A 67 6.92 6.10 12.46
C GLY A 67 5.92 7.10 13.04
N ASN A 68 5.76 8.28 12.44
CA ASN A 68 4.77 9.27 12.85
C ASN A 68 3.39 8.97 12.23
N TYR A 69 2.94 7.74 12.39
CA TYR A 69 1.68 7.24 11.84
C TYR A 69 0.84 6.54 12.91
N ASN A 70 -0.45 6.89 12.96
CA ASN A 70 -1.46 6.19 13.73
C ASN A 70 -2.73 6.07 12.87
N PRO A 71 -3.22 4.84 12.59
CA PRO A 71 -4.43 4.65 11.79
C PRO A 71 -5.69 5.22 12.44
N ASN A 72 -5.67 5.38 13.76
CA ASN A 72 -6.81 5.87 14.54
C ASN A 72 -6.74 7.38 14.85
N ASP A 73 -5.66 8.06 14.46
CA ASP A 73 -5.49 9.49 14.68
C ASP A 73 -6.03 10.29 13.50
N ALA A 74 -7.24 10.80 13.63
CA ALA A 74 -7.83 11.66 12.62
C ALA A 74 -6.98 12.93 12.39
N THR A 75 -6.32 13.48 13.41
CA THR A 75 -5.62 14.78 13.28
C THR A 75 -4.37 14.75 12.42
N THR A 76 -3.88 13.56 12.08
CA THR A 76 -2.73 13.40 11.19
C THR A 76 -3.19 13.52 9.74
N ALA A 77 -2.82 14.62 9.08
CA ALA A 77 -2.90 14.73 7.63
C ALA A 77 -1.96 13.70 7.00
N LYS A 78 -2.47 12.95 6.00
CA LYS A 78 -1.74 11.88 5.33
C LYS A 78 -1.49 12.28 3.90
N GLY A 79 -0.26 12.09 3.43
CA GLY A 79 0.10 12.30 2.03
C GLY A 79 0.14 10.99 1.24
N TYR A 80 0.61 11.02 -0.01
CA TYR A 80 0.52 9.86 -0.91
C TYR A 80 1.20 8.59 -0.38
N ILE A 81 2.39 8.75 0.18
CA ILE A 81 3.17 7.62 0.71
C ILE A 81 2.45 7.07 1.94
N ASP A 82 1.87 7.94 2.78
CA ASP A 82 1.05 7.52 3.91
C ASP A 82 -0.19 6.74 3.46
N HIS A 83 -0.92 7.22 2.44
CA HIS A 83 -2.08 6.52 1.87
C HIS A 83 -1.69 5.13 1.34
N ALA A 84 -0.59 5.03 0.61
CA ALA A 84 -0.09 3.79 0.05
C ALA A 84 0.33 2.80 1.15
N LEU A 85 1.15 3.22 2.12
CA LEU A 85 1.69 2.32 3.15
C LEU A 85 0.65 1.93 4.19
N ASP A 86 -0.24 2.85 4.55
CA ASP A 86 -1.41 2.55 5.37
C ASP A 86 -2.28 1.49 4.71
N THR A 87 -2.68 1.73 3.46
CA THR A 87 -3.51 0.79 2.72
C THR A 87 -2.81 -0.55 2.59
N PHE A 88 -1.53 -0.58 2.22
CA PHE A 88 -0.76 -1.82 2.14
C PHE A 88 -0.81 -2.61 3.45
N ALA A 89 -0.53 -1.94 4.58
CA ALA A 89 -0.41 -2.57 5.88
C ALA A 89 -1.75 -3.00 6.48
N GLN A 90 -2.74 -2.10 6.49
CA GLN A 90 -4.06 -2.32 7.09
C GLN A 90 -5.02 -3.04 6.13
N GLY A 91 -4.75 -3.02 4.82
CA GLY A 91 -5.57 -3.59 3.76
C GLY A 91 -5.13 -5.00 3.32
N PRO A 92 -4.51 -5.15 2.14
CA PRO A 92 -4.29 -6.45 1.53
C PRO A 92 -3.26 -7.30 2.29
N LEU A 93 -2.25 -6.71 2.95
CA LEU A 93 -1.31 -7.48 3.78
C LEU A 93 -2.03 -8.13 4.97
N GLN A 94 -2.82 -7.34 5.71
CA GLN A 94 -3.57 -7.82 6.87
C GLN A 94 -4.59 -8.88 6.46
N LEU A 95 -5.38 -8.63 5.39
CA LEU A 95 -6.33 -9.60 4.85
C LEU A 95 -5.68 -10.94 4.54
N ALA A 96 -4.55 -10.94 3.83
CA ALA A 96 -3.86 -12.17 3.46
C ALA A 96 -3.35 -12.95 4.68
N ILE A 97 -2.75 -12.24 5.65
CA ILE A 97 -2.23 -12.85 6.88
C ILE A 97 -3.37 -13.46 7.70
N ASP A 98 -4.45 -12.72 7.91
CA ASP A 98 -5.54 -13.16 8.77
C ASP A 98 -6.39 -14.27 8.12
N ALA A 99 -6.63 -14.20 6.80
CA ALA A 99 -7.22 -15.31 6.05
C ALA A 99 -6.39 -16.58 6.15
N LYS A 100 -5.06 -16.47 6.06
CA LYS A 100 -4.16 -17.63 6.21
C LYS A 100 -4.21 -18.22 7.61
N LYS A 101 -4.22 -17.39 8.66
CA LYS A 101 -4.35 -17.86 10.05
C LYS A 101 -5.66 -18.63 10.26
N VAL A 102 -6.77 -18.07 9.77
CA VAL A 102 -8.09 -18.72 9.85
C VAL A 102 -8.06 -20.05 9.10
N PHE A 103 -7.56 -20.06 7.87
CA PHE A 103 -7.41 -21.28 7.08
C PHE A 103 -6.61 -22.35 7.81
N ASP A 104 -5.42 -22.02 8.32
CA ASP A 104 -4.55 -22.97 9.03
C ASP A 104 -5.20 -23.52 10.30
N SER A 105 -5.99 -22.71 11.00
CA SER A 105 -6.70 -23.14 12.22
C SER A 105 -7.83 -24.12 11.93
N ARG A 106 -8.43 -24.05 10.74
CA ARG A 106 -9.57 -24.88 10.32
C ARG A 106 -9.16 -26.05 9.43
N LYS A 107 -7.98 -25.99 8.81
CA LYS A 107 -7.50 -27.02 7.89
C LYS A 107 -7.18 -28.29 8.65
N VAL A 108 -8.01 -29.32 8.46
CA VAL A 108 -7.74 -30.66 8.94
C VAL A 108 -6.92 -31.44 7.92
N SER A 109 -5.96 -32.22 8.40
CA SER A 109 -5.16 -33.10 7.54
C SER A 109 -6.05 -34.10 6.81
N ASN A 110 -5.76 -34.35 5.53
CA ASN A 110 -6.51 -35.27 4.65
C ASN A 110 -7.97 -34.87 4.33
N GLN A 111 -8.42 -33.67 4.70
CA GLN A 111 -9.73 -33.16 4.31
C GLN A 111 -9.63 -32.10 3.22
N THR A 112 -10.46 -32.21 2.18
CA THR A 112 -10.56 -31.21 1.11
C THR A 112 -11.46 -30.04 1.49
N GLN A 113 -12.36 -30.20 2.47
CA GLN A 113 -13.21 -29.10 2.93
C GLN A 113 -12.54 -28.34 4.07
N VAL A 114 -12.65 -27.02 4.03
CA VAL A 114 -12.26 -26.11 5.12
C VAL A 114 -13.45 -25.21 5.39
N ASP A 115 -13.90 -25.19 6.64
CA ASP A 115 -15.12 -24.48 7.01
C ASP A 115 -15.03 -22.97 6.68
N GLY A 116 -16.05 -22.47 5.97
CA GLY A 116 -16.12 -21.11 5.46
C GLY A 116 -15.40 -20.86 4.12
N PHE A 117 -14.67 -21.83 3.56
CA PHE A 117 -13.96 -21.67 2.28
C PHE A 117 -14.58 -22.54 1.18
N GLU A 118 -14.77 -21.95 -0.01
CA GLU A 118 -15.11 -22.69 -1.21
C GLU A 118 -13.86 -23.40 -1.75
N TYR A 119 -13.93 -24.71 -1.95
CA TYR A 119 -12.83 -25.46 -2.58
C TYR A 119 -13.04 -25.58 -4.09
N ARG A 120 -11.99 -25.29 -4.86
CA ARG A 120 -11.92 -25.57 -6.30
C ARG A 120 -10.75 -26.49 -6.60
N ALA A 121 -11.01 -27.60 -7.27
CA ALA A 121 -9.96 -28.54 -7.72
C ALA A 121 -9.03 -27.93 -8.78
N LYS A 122 -9.53 -26.93 -9.51
CA LYS A 122 -8.79 -26.12 -10.48
C LYS A 122 -9.13 -24.66 -10.22
N CYS A 123 -8.16 -23.89 -9.73
CA CYS A 123 -8.42 -22.53 -9.27
C CYS A 123 -8.66 -21.54 -10.40
N MET A 124 -7.86 -21.66 -11.47
CA MET A 124 -7.82 -20.72 -12.59
C MET A 124 -7.85 -21.49 -13.90
N ASP A 125 -8.35 -20.85 -14.96
CA ASP A 125 -8.40 -21.47 -16.27
C ASP A 125 -7.09 -21.34 -17.06
N SER A 126 -6.26 -20.36 -16.72
CA SER A 126 -4.96 -20.06 -17.33
C SER A 126 -4.00 -19.45 -16.28
N GLY A 127 -2.74 -19.19 -16.67
CA GLY A 127 -1.73 -18.59 -15.79
C GLY A 127 -0.94 -19.57 -14.90
N THR A 128 -0.13 -19.02 -14.00
CA THR A 128 0.84 -19.76 -13.16
C THR A 128 0.19 -20.81 -12.25
N TYR A 129 -1.08 -20.61 -11.86
CA TYR A 129 -1.82 -21.51 -10.97
C TYR A 129 -2.99 -22.24 -11.66
N ALA A 130 -2.98 -22.32 -13.01
CA ALA A 130 -4.05 -22.94 -13.79
C ALA A 130 -4.34 -24.42 -13.46
N ASN A 131 -3.37 -25.12 -12.87
CA ASN A 131 -3.48 -26.55 -12.51
C ASN A 131 -3.35 -26.79 -10.99
N THR A 132 -3.62 -25.74 -10.20
CA THR A 132 -3.51 -25.78 -8.74
C THR A 132 -4.92 -25.71 -8.15
N ALA A 133 -5.21 -26.58 -7.18
CA ALA A 133 -6.45 -26.46 -6.42
C ALA A 133 -6.36 -25.26 -5.46
N CYS A 134 -7.49 -24.73 -5.00
CA CYS A 134 -7.48 -23.61 -4.07
C CYS A 134 -8.72 -23.55 -3.19
N TYR A 135 -8.63 -22.73 -2.16
CA TYR A 135 -9.67 -22.40 -1.20
C TYR A 135 -9.97 -20.91 -1.31
N ILE A 136 -11.24 -20.57 -1.45
CA ILE A 136 -11.67 -19.22 -1.82
C ILE A 136 -12.62 -18.67 -0.76
N LEU A 137 -12.40 -17.41 -0.38
CA LEU A 137 -13.40 -16.53 0.22
C LEU A 137 -13.79 -15.50 -0.85
N PHE A 138 -15.09 -15.38 -1.14
CA PHE A 138 -15.57 -14.49 -2.19
C PHE A 138 -16.71 -13.60 -1.70
N GLY A 139 -16.48 -12.29 -1.77
CA GLY A 139 -17.43 -11.26 -1.40
C GLY A 139 -17.71 -11.14 0.09
N GLU A 140 -18.53 -10.14 0.38
CA GLU A 140 -18.94 -9.66 1.70
C GLU A 140 -19.25 -10.75 2.73
N SER A 141 -20.27 -11.57 2.46
CA SER A 141 -20.76 -12.53 3.46
C SER A 141 -19.74 -13.62 3.79
N ALA A 142 -19.04 -14.15 2.79
CA ALA A 142 -18.06 -15.22 3.00
C ALA A 142 -16.84 -14.71 3.75
N ILE A 143 -16.30 -13.55 3.35
CA ILE A 143 -15.11 -12.96 3.96
C ILE A 143 -15.40 -12.55 5.41
N LYS A 144 -16.48 -11.78 5.66
CA LYS A 144 -16.81 -11.33 7.02
C LYS A 144 -17.11 -12.51 7.96
N SER A 145 -17.86 -13.51 7.49
CA SER A 145 -18.15 -14.71 8.29
C SER A 145 -16.88 -15.50 8.62
N ALA A 146 -16.00 -15.70 7.64
CA ALA A 146 -14.77 -16.44 7.86
C ALA A 146 -13.79 -15.71 8.79
N LEU A 147 -13.64 -14.40 8.62
CA LEU A 147 -12.68 -13.58 9.37
C LEU A 147 -13.22 -13.00 10.68
N ALA A 148 -14.51 -13.22 10.99
CA ALA A 148 -15.10 -12.78 12.26
C ALA A 148 -14.32 -13.35 13.44
N SER A 149 -13.73 -12.47 14.24
CA SER A 149 -13.07 -12.85 15.49
C SER A 149 -13.25 -11.78 16.56
N PRO A 150 -13.10 -12.11 17.86
CA PRO A 150 -13.18 -11.12 18.93
C PRO A 150 -12.13 -10.00 18.83
N ASN A 151 -11.02 -10.24 18.10
CA ASN A 151 -9.86 -9.35 18.06
C ASN A 151 -9.65 -8.65 16.71
N ASN A 152 -10.35 -9.08 15.66
CA ASN A 152 -10.37 -8.45 14.34
C ASN A 152 -11.82 -8.42 13.88
N ASN A 153 -12.38 -7.21 13.76
CA ASN A 153 -13.73 -7.05 13.25
C ASN A 153 -13.69 -6.35 11.90
N TYR A 154 -13.90 -7.13 10.84
CA TYR A 154 -14.10 -6.65 9.49
C TYR A 154 -15.52 -6.11 9.26
N SER A 155 -16.36 -5.95 10.30
CA SER A 155 -17.76 -5.52 10.14
C SER A 155 -17.92 -4.21 9.39
N ASN A 156 -16.97 -3.28 9.54
CA ASN A 156 -17.02 -1.94 8.96
C ASN A 156 -16.20 -1.84 7.66
N TRP A 157 -15.70 -2.97 7.17
CA TRP A 157 -15.14 -3.06 5.83
C TRP A 157 -16.26 -3.32 4.83
N ASP A 158 -15.97 -3.17 3.56
CA ASP A 158 -16.87 -3.53 2.48
C ASP A 158 -16.12 -4.41 1.49
N PHE A 159 -16.64 -5.59 1.17
CA PHE A 159 -16.05 -6.49 0.18
C PHE A 159 -16.93 -6.65 -1.07
N ASP A 160 -17.90 -5.76 -1.27
CA ASP A 160 -18.84 -5.73 -2.38
C ASP A 160 -19.15 -4.27 -2.79
N VAL A 161 -18.07 -3.52 -3.05
CA VAL A 161 -18.15 -2.10 -3.42
C VAL A 161 -18.92 -1.95 -4.73
N ASN A 162 -19.97 -1.15 -4.71
CA ASN A 162 -20.86 -0.93 -5.82
C ASN A 162 -21.14 0.58 -6.02
N ASP A 163 -22.02 0.90 -6.97
CA ASP A 163 -22.32 2.28 -7.34
C ASP A 163 -22.86 3.12 -6.16
N ASP A 164 -23.50 2.49 -5.18
CA ASP A 164 -24.05 3.20 -4.02
C ASP A 164 -22.93 3.74 -3.11
N GLU A 165 -21.83 3.00 -2.92
CA GLU A 165 -20.72 3.43 -2.05
C GLU A 165 -19.85 4.54 -2.66
N ILE A 166 -19.80 4.63 -3.99
CA ILE A 166 -19.10 5.71 -4.71
C ILE A 166 -20.04 6.84 -5.17
N SER A 167 -21.32 6.75 -4.82
CA SER A 167 -22.33 7.72 -5.23
C SER A 167 -21.98 9.14 -4.78
N GLY A 168 -22.12 10.10 -5.69
CA GLY A 168 -21.81 11.50 -5.44
C GLY A 168 -20.33 11.88 -5.55
N MET A 169 -19.42 10.91 -5.76
CA MET A 169 -18.04 11.19 -6.12
C MET A 169 -17.94 11.59 -7.60
N LYS A 170 -17.06 12.53 -7.93
CA LYS A 170 -16.83 12.97 -9.31
C LYS A 170 -15.89 11.98 -10.02
N LEU A 171 -16.47 10.94 -10.60
CA LEU A 171 -15.78 9.83 -11.26
C LEU A 171 -16.18 9.69 -12.74
N SER A 172 -15.25 9.28 -13.60
CA SER A 172 -15.56 8.80 -14.95
C SER A 172 -16.13 7.38 -14.93
N GLU A 173 -16.75 6.93 -16.02
CA GLU A 173 -17.21 5.54 -16.18
C GLU A 173 -16.06 4.54 -15.96
N GLU A 174 -14.88 4.82 -16.52
CA GLU A 174 -13.68 3.99 -16.32
C GLU A 174 -13.27 3.92 -14.84
N GLN A 175 -13.38 5.03 -14.10
CA GLN A 175 -13.06 5.03 -12.66
C GLN A 175 -14.11 4.27 -11.84
N ILE A 176 -15.39 4.34 -12.22
CA ILE A 176 -16.47 3.56 -11.60
C ILE A 176 -16.17 2.06 -11.78
N ASP A 177 -15.89 1.63 -13.01
CA ASP A 177 -15.53 0.22 -13.30
C ASP A 177 -14.25 -0.20 -12.57
N HIS A 178 -13.29 0.70 -12.41
CA HIS A 178 -12.04 0.41 -11.72
C HIS A 178 -12.23 0.19 -10.21
N TYR A 179 -13.09 0.99 -9.57
CA TYR A 179 -13.30 1.04 -8.11
C TYR A 179 -14.61 0.40 -7.63
N THR A 180 -15.29 -0.38 -8.46
CA THR A 180 -16.41 -1.24 -8.05
C THR A 180 -16.06 -2.70 -8.31
N GLY A 181 -16.70 -3.61 -7.56
CA GLY A 181 -16.50 -5.04 -7.68
C GLY A 181 -16.45 -5.75 -6.33
N LYS A 182 -16.30 -7.08 -6.37
CA LYS A 182 -16.19 -7.92 -5.17
C LYS A 182 -14.74 -8.25 -4.86
N THR A 183 -14.45 -8.41 -3.58
CA THR A 183 -13.17 -8.94 -3.13
C THR A 183 -13.14 -10.46 -3.23
N MET A 184 -11.98 -11.02 -3.58
CA MET A 184 -11.71 -12.45 -3.47
C MET A 184 -10.38 -12.68 -2.76
N ILE A 185 -10.37 -13.64 -1.84
CA ILE A 185 -9.14 -14.14 -1.21
C ILE A 185 -8.96 -15.60 -1.63
N ILE A 186 -7.83 -15.91 -2.23
CA ILE A 186 -7.51 -17.24 -2.77
C ILE A 186 -6.32 -17.80 -2.01
N ILE A 187 -6.44 -19.02 -1.49
CA ILE A 187 -5.35 -19.76 -0.86
C ILE A 187 -5.06 -20.98 -1.73
N PHE A 188 -3.90 -21.01 -2.39
CA PHE A 188 -3.53 -22.11 -3.28
C PHE A 188 -3.09 -23.33 -2.49
N ASP A 189 -3.67 -24.48 -2.83
CA ASP A 189 -3.31 -25.74 -2.22
C ASP A 189 -1.98 -26.25 -2.77
N ASN A 190 -1.07 -26.61 -1.86
CA ASN A 190 0.17 -27.25 -2.25
C ASN A 190 -0.03 -28.75 -2.22
N ARG A 191 0.10 -29.40 -3.37
CA ARG A 191 -0.06 -30.86 -3.47
C ARG A 191 0.90 -31.63 -2.55
N ASN A 192 2.07 -31.07 -2.24
CA ASN A 192 2.95 -31.65 -1.25
C ASN A 192 2.49 -31.22 0.15
N ALA A 193 1.78 -32.12 0.84
CA ALA A 193 1.26 -31.88 2.20
C ALA A 193 2.36 -31.55 3.23
N ASP A 194 3.61 -31.96 2.98
CA ASP A 194 4.75 -31.61 3.83
C ASP A 194 5.21 -30.16 3.62
N LYS A 195 4.90 -29.58 2.46
CA LYS A 195 5.19 -28.20 2.09
C LYS A 195 3.98 -27.32 2.40
N LYS A 196 3.99 -26.66 3.56
CA LYS A 196 2.97 -25.67 3.97
C LYS A 196 3.09 -24.32 3.25
N PHE A 197 3.62 -24.32 2.03
CA PHE A 197 3.74 -23.12 1.19
C PHE A 197 2.42 -22.94 0.44
N ASN A 198 1.53 -22.13 1.00
CA ASN A 198 0.36 -21.65 0.28
C ASN A 198 0.59 -20.18 -0.08
N ASP A 199 0.59 -19.89 -1.37
CA ASP A 199 0.39 -18.52 -1.81
C ASP A 199 -1.05 -18.11 -1.48
N VAL A 200 -1.18 -16.90 -0.97
CA VAL A 200 -2.42 -16.25 -0.61
C VAL A 200 -2.54 -15.00 -1.46
N TRP A 201 -3.60 -14.93 -2.24
CA TRP A 201 -3.88 -13.80 -3.11
C TRP A 201 -5.06 -13.01 -2.56
N VAL A 202 -4.91 -11.69 -2.51
CA VAL A 202 -6.01 -10.75 -2.29
C VAL A 202 -6.21 -10.01 -3.60
N THR A 203 -7.41 -10.11 -4.17
CA THR A 203 -7.79 -9.54 -5.47
C THR A 203 -9.19 -8.91 -5.39
N GLY A 204 -9.61 -8.20 -6.44
CA GLY A 204 -10.90 -7.52 -6.48
C GLY A 204 -10.83 -6.08 -5.99
N VAL A 205 -11.98 -5.62 -5.50
CA VAL A 205 -12.15 -4.29 -4.89
C VAL A 205 -12.65 -4.47 -3.47
N PHE A 206 -12.15 -3.67 -2.53
CA PHE A 206 -12.66 -3.60 -1.16
C PHE A 206 -12.59 -2.19 -0.59
N GLY A 207 -13.50 -1.90 0.31
CA GLY A 207 -13.46 -0.74 1.19
C GLY A 207 -12.93 -1.11 2.57
N TYR A 208 -12.09 -0.26 3.16
CA TYR A 208 -11.69 -0.40 4.57
C TYR A 208 -11.84 0.91 5.34
N PRO A 209 -12.18 0.87 6.64
CA PRO A 209 -12.42 2.05 7.44
C PRO A 209 -11.14 2.83 7.64
N TYR A 210 -11.26 4.15 7.55
CA TYR A 210 -10.13 5.04 7.62
C TYR A 210 -10.48 6.35 8.34
N LYS A 211 -9.50 6.92 9.07
CA LYS A 211 -9.65 8.17 9.81
C LYS A 211 -8.64 9.23 9.40
N GLN A 212 -9.16 10.43 9.13
CA GLN A 212 -8.41 11.66 8.94
C GLN A 212 -9.29 12.87 9.26
N SER A 213 -8.66 13.98 9.56
CA SER A 213 -9.28 15.27 9.69
C SER A 213 -8.31 16.28 9.11
N TRP A 214 -8.66 16.80 7.94
CA TRP A 214 -7.89 17.81 7.23
C TRP A 214 -8.86 18.81 6.61
N GLY A 215 -9.24 19.83 7.37
CA GLY A 215 -10.33 20.74 7.00
C GLY A 215 -11.73 20.11 6.98
N LEU A 216 -11.81 18.77 7.03
CA LEU A 216 -13.01 17.95 7.16
C LEU A 216 -12.92 17.08 8.42
N ILE A 217 -14.04 16.61 8.94
CA ILE A 217 -14.11 15.58 9.98
C ILE A 217 -14.48 14.27 9.27
N GLN A 218 -13.55 13.34 9.15
CA GLN A 218 -13.73 12.07 8.44
C GLN A 218 -13.46 10.90 9.38
N GLU A 219 -14.40 10.64 10.30
CA GLU A 219 -14.26 9.59 11.30
C GLU A 219 -14.81 8.23 10.84
N ASP A 220 -15.68 8.24 9.82
CA ASP A 220 -16.40 7.06 9.28
C ASP A 220 -16.24 6.92 7.76
N GLN A 221 -15.09 7.33 7.20
CA GLN A 221 -14.84 7.17 5.76
C GLN A 221 -14.39 5.75 5.42
N LEU A 222 -14.88 5.26 4.29
CA LEU A 222 -14.45 4.03 3.67
C LEU A 222 -13.44 4.37 2.56
N ARG A 223 -12.24 3.80 2.63
CA ARG A 223 -11.26 3.89 1.54
C ARG A 223 -11.42 2.73 0.59
N ILE A 224 -11.69 3.05 -0.66
CA ILE A 224 -11.89 2.05 -1.70
C ILE A 224 -10.55 1.73 -2.34
N VAL A 225 -10.25 0.45 -2.41
CA VAL A 225 -9.01 -0.11 -2.91
C VAL A 225 -9.33 -1.05 -4.05
N SER A 226 -8.65 -0.87 -5.17
CA SER A 226 -8.73 -1.75 -6.34
C SER A 226 -7.38 -2.42 -6.58
N MET A 227 -7.37 -3.74 -6.77
CA MET A 227 -6.13 -4.48 -7.00
C MET A 227 -5.72 -4.40 -8.48
N ASN A 228 -4.52 -3.92 -8.76
CA ASN A 228 -4.12 -3.49 -10.10
C ASN A 228 -3.55 -4.62 -10.96
N GLU A 229 -3.94 -4.64 -12.23
CA GLU A 229 -3.36 -5.52 -13.25
C GLU A 229 -1.97 -5.04 -13.75
N THR A 230 -0.99 -4.94 -12.85
CA THR A 230 0.36 -4.53 -13.25
C THR A 230 1.17 -5.62 -13.95
N ASP A 231 0.74 -6.89 -13.83
CA ASP A 231 1.36 -8.06 -14.46
C ASP A 231 0.31 -9.12 -14.78
N SER A 232 0.35 -9.66 -16.01
CA SER A 232 -0.55 -10.72 -16.46
C SER A 232 -0.40 -12.03 -15.69
N ASN A 233 0.72 -12.24 -14.99
CA ASN A 233 0.93 -13.44 -14.17
C ASN A 233 0.06 -13.50 -12.91
N TYR A 234 -0.47 -12.36 -12.46
CA TYR A 234 -1.31 -12.23 -11.25
C TYR A 234 -2.72 -11.73 -11.57
N GLN A 235 -3.14 -11.83 -12.83
CA GLN A 235 -4.51 -11.55 -13.23
C GLN A 235 -5.45 -12.65 -12.73
N VAL A 236 -6.55 -12.24 -12.11
CA VAL A 236 -7.64 -13.12 -11.69
C VAL A 236 -8.89 -12.68 -12.40
N THR A 237 -9.49 -13.59 -13.18
CA THR A 237 -10.82 -13.37 -13.74
C THR A 237 -11.89 -13.82 -12.74
N LEU A 238 -12.54 -12.84 -12.13
CA LEU A 238 -13.71 -13.00 -11.28
C LEU A 238 -14.91 -13.31 -12.16
N THR A 239 -15.65 -14.38 -11.87
CA THR A 239 -16.91 -14.70 -12.55
C THR A 239 -18.06 -14.58 -11.55
N TYR A 240 -19.00 -13.68 -11.84
CA TYR A 240 -20.14 -13.40 -10.99
C TYR A 240 -21.31 -14.36 -11.25
N ASN A 241 -22.30 -14.39 -10.35
CA ASN A 241 -23.46 -15.30 -10.46
C ASN A 241 -24.29 -15.08 -11.74
N ASN A 242 -24.28 -13.87 -12.28
CA ASN A 242 -24.91 -13.50 -13.55
C ASN A 242 -24.01 -13.81 -14.78
N GLN A 243 -22.89 -14.50 -14.59
CA GLN A 243 -21.87 -14.84 -15.59
C GLN A 243 -21.11 -13.65 -16.17
N THR A 244 -21.24 -12.44 -15.63
CA THR A 244 -20.30 -11.37 -15.99
C THR A 244 -18.92 -11.72 -15.45
N THR A 245 -17.90 -11.31 -16.18
CA THR A 245 -16.50 -11.52 -15.79
C THR A 245 -15.78 -10.20 -15.69
N GLU A 246 -14.92 -10.11 -14.70
CA GLU A 246 -14.04 -8.97 -14.49
C GLU A 246 -12.65 -9.51 -14.21
N THR A 247 -11.63 -8.85 -14.73
CA THR A 247 -10.24 -9.19 -14.40
C THR A 247 -9.69 -8.11 -13.47
N LYS A 248 -8.98 -8.54 -12.44
CA LYS A 248 -8.25 -7.68 -11.51
C LYS A 248 -6.87 -8.26 -11.28
N GLY A 249 -5.94 -7.45 -10.79
CA GLY A 249 -4.67 -7.98 -10.30
C GLY A 249 -4.79 -8.54 -8.89
N ALA A 250 -3.67 -8.94 -8.31
CA ALA A 250 -3.64 -9.47 -6.96
C ALA A 250 -2.38 -9.04 -6.21
N LEU A 251 -2.51 -8.85 -4.90
CA LEU A 251 -1.37 -8.93 -4.00
C LEU A 251 -1.17 -10.40 -3.66
N SER A 252 0.05 -10.89 -3.91
CA SER A 252 0.39 -12.30 -3.72
C SER A 252 1.47 -12.43 -2.65
N ILE A 253 1.19 -13.24 -1.63
CA ILE A 253 2.05 -13.41 -0.46
C ILE A 253 1.99 -14.84 0.05
N TYR A 254 3.11 -15.38 0.52
CA TYR A 254 3.12 -16.66 1.24
C TYR A 254 3.88 -16.53 2.55
N LYS A 255 3.47 -17.33 3.54
CA LYS A 255 4.22 -17.55 4.76
C LYS A 255 5.27 -18.63 4.51
N ASP A 256 6.55 -18.32 4.73
CA ASP A 256 7.64 -19.29 4.62
C ASP A 256 7.64 -20.22 5.85
N PRO A 257 7.26 -21.51 5.71
CA PRO A 257 7.21 -22.46 6.81
C PRO A 257 8.59 -22.92 7.28
N THR A 258 9.67 -22.57 6.55
CA THR A 258 11.05 -22.92 6.90
C THR A 258 11.74 -21.85 7.75
N SER A 259 11.08 -20.71 7.97
CA SER A 259 11.59 -19.65 8.84
C SER A 259 11.82 -20.15 10.26
N THR A 260 13.06 -20.04 10.74
CA THR A 260 13.46 -20.46 12.09
C THR A 260 13.39 -19.34 13.12
N ASN A 261 13.18 -18.10 12.69
CA ASN A 261 13.09 -16.91 13.55
C ASN A 261 11.75 -16.21 13.36
N GLY A 262 10.71 -16.81 13.91
CA GLY A 262 9.34 -16.33 13.82
C GLY A 262 8.74 -16.44 12.42
N ASP A 263 7.71 -15.66 12.17
CA ASP A 263 6.97 -15.66 10.92
C ASP A 263 7.67 -14.81 9.86
N LEU A 264 7.91 -15.40 8.68
CA LEU A 264 8.37 -14.70 7.49
C LEU A 264 7.28 -14.77 6.43
N TYR A 265 6.84 -13.62 5.96
CA TYR A 265 5.94 -13.48 4.83
C TYR A 265 6.73 -12.92 3.64
N VAL A 266 6.62 -13.57 2.50
CA VAL A 266 7.32 -13.20 1.27
C VAL A 266 6.31 -12.68 0.27
N LEU A 267 6.51 -11.45 -0.18
CA LEU A 267 5.67 -10.82 -1.19
C LEU A 267 6.19 -11.20 -2.58
N GLN A 268 5.28 -11.58 -3.45
CA GLN A 268 5.59 -11.96 -4.83
C GLN A 268 5.65 -10.71 -5.73
N ASN A 269 6.26 -10.86 -6.90
CA ASN A 269 6.50 -9.75 -7.81
C ASN A 269 5.20 -9.04 -8.24
N ASN A 270 5.30 -7.78 -8.63
CA ASN A 270 4.21 -6.98 -9.23
C ASN A 270 2.91 -7.00 -8.41
N SER A 271 3.04 -6.99 -7.08
CA SER A 271 1.89 -6.79 -6.19
C SER A 271 1.59 -5.30 -6.11
N GLY A 272 0.41 -4.87 -6.57
CA GLY A 272 0.03 -3.46 -6.60
C GLY A 272 -1.47 -3.22 -6.47
N PHE A 273 -1.82 -2.00 -6.10
CA PHE A 273 -3.20 -1.54 -5.93
C PHE A 273 -3.30 -0.03 -6.13
N ASP A 274 -4.51 0.42 -6.42
CA ASP A 274 -4.90 1.82 -6.40
C ASP A 274 -5.86 2.08 -5.24
N VAL A 275 -5.75 3.26 -4.66
CA VAL A 275 -6.59 3.74 -3.56
C VAL A 275 -7.32 4.98 -4.02
N LEU A 276 -8.64 4.92 -3.99
CA LEU A 276 -9.48 6.09 -4.21
C LEU A 276 -9.54 6.91 -2.92
N ILE A 277 -9.03 8.14 -2.97
CA ILE A 277 -9.17 9.10 -1.88
C ILE A 277 -10.02 10.29 -2.34
N ASN A 278 -10.84 10.78 -1.42
CA ASN A 278 -11.73 11.92 -1.61
C ASN A 278 -11.73 12.77 -0.32
N ASP A 279 -10.53 13.10 0.15
CA ASP A 279 -10.29 13.77 1.43
C ASP A 279 -9.73 15.18 1.30
N ASN A 280 -9.64 15.70 0.08
CA ASN A 280 -9.25 17.07 -0.19
C ASN A 280 -10.46 18.03 -0.06
N PRO A 281 -10.51 18.92 0.96
CA PRO A 281 -11.60 19.87 1.12
C PRO A 281 -11.68 20.93 0.01
N ASN A 282 -10.61 21.11 -0.75
CA ASN A 282 -10.51 22.20 -1.72
C ASN A 282 -11.15 21.84 -3.06
N THR A 283 -11.37 20.56 -3.38
CA THR A 283 -11.93 20.15 -4.65
C THR A 283 -12.96 19.01 -4.49
N PRO A 284 -14.00 18.93 -5.34
CA PRO A 284 -14.84 17.74 -5.42
C PRO A 284 -14.21 16.58 -6.22
N ASP A 285 -13.06 16.80 -6.86
CA ASP A 285 -12.34 15.78 -7.62
C ASP A 285 -11.66 14.76 -6.70
N VAL A 286 -11.67 13.49 -7.11
CA VAL A 286 -10.96 12.41 -6.42
C VAL A 286 -9.47 12.41 -6.76
N GLU A 287 -8.65 11.85 -5.87
CA GLU A 287 -7.18 11.93 -5.95
C GLU A 287 -6.51 10.54 -5.85
N PRO A 288 -6.68 9.65 -6.83
CA PRO A 288 -6.23 8.27 -6.72
C PRO A 288 -4.72 8.13 -6.44
N VAL A 289 -4.37 7.18 -5.58
CA VAL A 289 -2.98 6.85 -5.23
C VAL A 289 -2.67 5.42 -5.65
N ALA A 290 -1.67 5.25 -6.52
CA ALA A 290 -1.19 3.95 -6.96
C ALA A 290 0.04 3.53 -6.15
N PHE A 291 0.11 2.24 -5.81
CA PHE A 291 1.29 1.61 -5.21
C PHE A 291 1.64 0.31 -5.92
N THR A 292 2.90 0.11 -6.28
CA THR A 292 3.37 -1.14 -6.90
C THR A 292 4.71 -1.57 -6.33
N ILE A 293 4.75 -2.82 -5.86
CA ILE A 293 5.93 -3.47 -5.30
C ILE A 293 6.49 -4.46 -6.32
N ASN A 294 7.80 -4.40 -6.53
CA ASN A 294 8.54 -5.40 -7.27
C ASN A 294 9.33 -6.28 -6.29
N SER A 295 9.32 -7.58 -6.54
CA SER A 295 9.96 -8.59 -5.72
C SER A 295 10.49 -9.72 -6.59
N ILE A 296 11.70 -10.21 -6.32
CA ILE A 296 12.29 -11.33 -7.06
C ILE A 296 12.49 -12.50 -6.10
N PRO A 297 11.54 -13.47 -6.05
CA PRO A 297 11.69 -14.69 -5.28
C PRO A 297 13.01 -15.41 -5.57
N GLY A 298 13.76 -15.72 -4.50
CA GLY A 298 15.07 -16.37 -4.60
C GLY A 298 16.27 -15.42 -4.70
N ASP A 299 16.05 -14.11 -4.91
CA ASP A 299 17.09 -13.09 -4.82
C ASP A 299 16.96 -12.32 -3.50
N THR A 300 17.81 -12.63 -2.52
CA THR A 300 17.76 -12.00 -1.19
C THR A 300 17.93 -10.48 -1.21
N THR A 301 18.48 -9.91 -2.29
CA THR A 301 18.68 -8.46 -2.43
C THR A 301 17.48 -7.75 -3.05
N ALA A 302 16.63 -8.49 -3.76
CA ALA A 302 15.45 -7.98 -4.45
C ALA A 302 14.14 -8.62 -3.96
N LEU A 303 14.17 -9.40 -2.87
CA LEU A 303 13.00 -10.03 -2.27
C LEU A 303 12.29 -9.10 -1.28
N ALA A 304 11.02 -8.80 -1.56
CA ALA A 304 10.16 -8.09 -0.63
C ALA A 304 9.63 -9.04 0.46
N THR A 305 9.76 -8.64 1.73
CA THR A 305 9.40 -9.46 2.89
C THR A 305 8.81 -8.64 4.03
N TYR A 306 7.93 -9.28 4.78
CA TYR A 306 7.50 -8.83 6.10
C TYR A 306 7.79 -9.94 7.11
N ARG A 307 8.53 -9.64 8.17
CA ARG A 307 8.91 -10.58 9.21
C ARG A 307 8.35 -10.14 10.56
N ILE A 308 7.87 -11.10 11.33
CA ILE A 308 7.61 -10.98 12.77
C ILE A 308 8.52 -12.00 13.45
N ALA A 309 9.64 -11.53 14.00
CA ALA A 309 10.62 -12.40 14.67
C ALA A 309 10.02 -13.05 15.93
N ALA A 310 10.65 -14.11 16.42
CA ALA A 310 10.21 -14.78 17.65
C ALA A 310 10.24 -13.84 18.89
N SER A 311 11.06 -12.80 18.85
CA SER A 311 11.10 -11.73 19.86
C SER A 311 9.95 -10.72 19.77
N GLY A 312 9.09 -10.82 18.74
CA GLY A 312 8.07 -9.83 18.41
C GLY A 312 8.57 -8.65 17.57
N LEU A 313 9.87 -8.58 17.28
CA LEU A 313 10.43 -7.54 16.41
C LEU A 313 9.92 -7.70 14.98
N GLN A 314 9.41 -6.62 14.41
CA GLN A 314 8.89 -6.60 13.05
C GLN A 314 9.91 -5.99 12.09
N THR A 315 9.99 -6.52 10.87
CA THR A 315 10.78 -5.93 9.78
C THR A 315 9.95 -5.96 8.50
N LEU A 316 9.73 -4.79 7.91
CA LEU A 316 9.27 -4.66 6.53
C LEU A 316 10.48 -4.32 5.67
N ASN A 317 10.75 -5.12 4.64
CA ASN A 317 11.78 -4.85 3.65
C ASN A 317 11.15 -4.92 2.25
N ILE A 318 11.04 -3.79 1.58
CA ILE A 318 10.60 -3.66 0.20
C ILE A 318 11.77 -3.08 -0.59
N PRO A 319 12.59 -3.91 -1.24
CA PRO A 319 13.82 -3.46 -1.90
C PRO A 319 13.55 -2.72 -3.22
N SER A 320 12.36 -2.86 -3.80
CA SER A 320 12.00 -2.24 -5.07
C SER A 320 10.52 -1.84 -5.11
N ILE A 321 10.29 -0.54 -5.23
CA ILE A 321 9.02 0.13 -5.44
C ILE A 321 9.10 0.77 -6.82
N SER A 322 8.28 0.28 -7.75
CA SER A 322 8.23 0.80 -9.12
C SER A 322 7.44 2.10 -9.22
N SER A 323 6.44 2.30 -8.36
CA SER A 323 5.76 3.57 -8.22
C SER A 323 5.00 3.63 -6.88
N ILE A 324 5.13 4.75 -6.17
CA ILE A 324 4.06 5.34 -5.36
C ILE A 324 3.71 6.64 -6.04
N SER A 325 2.52 6.75 -6.61
CA SER A 325 2.13 7.93 -7.38
C SER A 325 0.73 8.41 -7.02
N GLY A 326 0.56 9.72 -7.00
CA GLY A 326 -0.74 10.36 -6.75
C GLY A 326 -0.76 11.78 -7.33
N THR A 327 -1.96 12.32 -7.49
CA THR A 327 -2.18 13.70 -7.93
C THR A 327 -3.10 14.41 -6.96
N ARG A 328 -2.65 15.57 -6.47
CA ARG A 328 -3.39 16.46 -5.59
C ARG A 328 -3.82 17.64 -6.42
N ILE A 329 -5.04 18.05 -6.23
CA ILE A 329 -5.65 19.15 -6.95
C ILE A 329 -5.73 20.34 -5.99
N GLU A 330 -5.17 21.45 -6.42
CA GLU A 330 -5.17 22.70 -5.68
C GLU A 330 -5.96 23.74 -6.49
N ASN A 331 -6.68 24.63 -5.80
CA ASN A 331 -7.40 25.71 -6.47
C ASN A 331 -6.51 26.92 -6.80
N GLU A 332 -5.26 26.89 -6.33
CA GLU A 332 -4.26 27.94 -6.52
C GLU A 332 -3.03 27.39 -7.23
N SER A 333 -2.23 28.24 -7.87
CA SER A 333 -1.09 27.81 -8.67
C SER A 333 0.06 27.26 -7.81
N PRO A 334 0.64 26.08 -8.14
CA PRO A 334 0.27 25.18 -9.23
C PRO A 334 -1.02 24.41 -8.90
N SER A 335 -1.95 24.35 -9.86
CA SER A 335 -3.29 23.76 -9.68
C SER A 335 -3.31 22.24 -9.50
N SER A 336 -2.18 21.58 -9.73
CA SER A 336 -2.02 20.15 -9.49
C SER A 336 -0.60 19.85 -9.04
N ASN A 337 -0.45 18.98 -8.05
CA ASN A 337 0.83 18.49 -7.56
C ASN A 337 0.92 16.97 -7.76
N THR A 338 1.30 16.53 -8.96
CA THR A 338 1.55 15.12 -9.23
C THR A 338 2.95 14.74 -8.75
N ASN A 339 3.02 13.72 -7.89
CA ASN A 339 4.30 13.14 -7.45
C ASN A 339 4.35 11.66 -7.78
N SER A 340 5.55 11.16 -8.07
CA SER A 340 5.84 9.74 -8.22
C SER A 340 7.16 9.44 -7.52
N PHE A 341 7.15 8.44 -6.65
CA PHE A 341 8.30 8.00 -5.89
C PHE A 341 8.68 6.58 -6.31
N THR A 342 9.98 6.39 -6.54
CA THR A 342 10.57 5.07 -6.80
C THR A 342 11.70 4.83 -5.81
N GLY A 343 11.89 3.56 -5.43
CA GLY A 343 13.01 3.18 -4.58
C GLY A 343 12.72 2.03 -3.63
N SER A 344 13.06 2.17 -2.35
CA SER A 344 13.00 1.06 -1.38
C SER A 344 12.62 1.53 0.03
N ILE A 345 11.99 0.64 0.78
CA ILE A 345 11.58 0.86 2.18
C ILE A 345 12.10 -0.26 3.05
N LEU A 346 12.88 0.09 4.07
CA LEU A 346 13.20 -0.77 5.20
C LEU A 346 12.70 -0.12 6.50
N LEU A 347 11.86 -0.84 7.24
CA LEU A 347 11.41 -0.49 8.59
C LEU A 347 11.70 -1.65 9.53
N LYS A 348 12.22 -1.37 10.72
CA LYS A 348 12.51 -2.39 11.73
C LYS A 348 12.24 -1.86 13.14
N GLY A 349 11.34 -2.50 13.86
CA GLY A 349 10.92 -2.06 15.19
C GLY A 349 9.77 -2.90 15.72
N SER A 350 9.24 -2.53 16.89
CA SER A 350 7.96 -3.05 17.36
C SER A 350 6.82 -2.24 16.73
N ASP A 351 5.71 -2.92 16.43
CA ASP A 351 4.48 -2.33 15.87
C ASP A 351 4.72 -1.33 14.72
N ILE A 352 5.53 -1.71 13.72
CA ILE A 352 6.02 -0.79 12.68
C ILE A 352 4.88 -0.11 11.90
N PHE A 353 3.69 -0.71 11.85
CA PHE A 353 2.50 -0.15 11.18
C PHE A 353 1.63 0.73 12.08
N THR A 354 1.91 0.78 13.37
CA THR A 354 1.21 1.62 14.36
C THR A 354 2.19 2.22 15.35
N PHE A 355 3.41 2.53 14.91
CA PHE A 355 4.55 2.84 15.79
C PHE A 355 4.29 4.01 16.74
N LYS A 356 3.48 4.99 16.33
CA LYS A 356 3.06 6.12 17.18
C LYS A 356 2.30 5.66 18.43
N ASN A 357 1.66 4.48 18.39
CA ASN A 357 0.96 3.88 19.53
C ASN A 357 1.83 2.91 20.34
N SER A 358 3.07 2.65 19.93
CA SER A 358 3.99 1.81 20.69
C SER A 358 4.36 2.43 22.04
N LEU A 359 4.97 1.62 22.91
CA LEU A 359 5.39 2.04 24.24
C LEU A 359 6.43 3.18 24.18
N ASN A 360 6.45 3.97 25.25
CA ASN A 360 7.46 5.00 25.43
C ASN A 360 8.87 4.40 25.42
N GLY A 361 9.77 5.02 24.65
CA GLY A 361 11.14 4.56 24.45
C GLY A 361 11.31 3.48 23.39
N THR A 362 10.24 3.02 22.73
CA THR A 362 10.37 2.10 21.59
C THR A 362 11.08 2.80 20.43
N ILE A 363 11.93 2.04 19.74
CA ILE A 363 12.77 2.51 18.62
C ILE A 363 12.29 1.86 17.33
N LEU A 364 12.21 2.67 16.28
CA LEU A 364 12.04 2.27 14.89
C LEU A 364 13.31 2.63 14.13
N ASP A 365 14.05 1.62 13.69
CA ASP A 365 15.14 1.78 12.73
C ASP A 365 14.55 1.85 11.33
N PHE A 366 15.09 2.74 10.49
CA PHE A 366 14.66 2.85 9.10
C PHE A 366 15.83 3.07 8.13
N GLU A 367 15.65 2.59 6.91
CA GLU A 367 16.50 2.87 5.76
C GLU A 367 15.63 2.91 4.51
N HIS A 368 15.45 4.10 3.95
CA HIS A 368 14.66 4.31 2.74
C HIS A 368 15.55 4.82 1.65
N LYS A 369 15.27 4.42 0.41
CA LYS A 369 15.86 5.04 -0.77
C LYS A 369 14.71 5.60 -1.58
N PHE A 370 14.70 6.90 -1.84
CA PHE A 370 13.74 7.53 -2.75
C PHE A 370 14.49 8.43 -3.70
N ASN A 371 14.18 8.34 -5.00
CA ASN A 371 14.79 9.19 -6.03
C ASN A 371 16.34 9.16 -5.98
N ASN A 372 16.90 7.99 -5.68
CA ASN A 372 18.33 7.72 -5.47
C ASN A 372 19.01 8.34 -4.23
N ILE A 373 18.25 8.91 -3.30
CA ILE A 373 18.75 9.43 -2.02
C ILE A 373 18.41 8.45 -0.90
N ILE A 374 19.40 8.11 -0.08
CA ILE A 374 19.23 7.21 1.07
C ILE A 374 18.97 8.03 2.33
N PHE A 375 17.83 7.78 2.97
CA PHE A 375 17.46 8.28 4.28
C PHE A 375 17.51 7.16 5.30
N LYS A 376 18.50 7.22 6.20
CA LYS A 376 18.73 6.20 7.21
C LYS A 376 18.77 6.83 8.59
N GLY A 377 18.08 6.23 9.55
CA GLY A 377 17.99 6.81 10.87
C GLY A 377 17.22 5.96 11.86
N GLN A 378 16.87 6.62 12.96
CA GLN A 378 16.07 6.05 14.03
C GLN A 378 14.99 7.03 14.46
N SER A 379 13.79 6.52 14.71
CA SER A 379 12.70 7.22 15.36
C SER A 379 12.47 6.64 16.75
N VAL A 380 12.29 7.51 17.75
CA VAL A 380 11.99 7.13 19.14
C VAL A 380 10.61 7.65 19.51
N ASN A 381 9.75 6.76 20.02
CA ASN A 381 8.45 7.13 20.52
C ASN A 381 8.55 7.70 21.95
N ASN A 382 8.13 8.94 22.15
CA ASN A 382 8.04 9.62 23.44
C ASN A 382 6.57 9.87 23.79
N ASN A 383 5.85 8.83 24.22
CA ASN A 383 4.42 8.88 24.54
C ASN A 383 3.55 9.47 23.40
N GLY A 384 3.69 8.92 22.19
CA GLY A 384 2.96 9.37 21.00
C GLY A 384 3.62 10.53 20.24
N THR A 385 4.67 11.14 20.81
CA THR A 385 5.51 12.13 20.12
C THR A 385 6.74 11.46 19.54
N ILE A 386 6.88 11.47 18.21
CA ILE A 386 8.00 10.82 17.54
C ILE A 386 9.18 11.79 17.40
N LYS A 387 10.36 11.37 17.84
CA LYS A 387 11.63 12.08 17.60
C LYS A 387 12.50 11.28 16.65
N THR A 388 12.80 11.85 15.50
CA THR A 388 13.59 11.20 14.45
C THR A 388 15.00 11.78 14.37
N THR A 389 15.99 10.92 14.16
CA THR A 389 17.39 11.31 13.93
C THR A 389 17.90 10.62 12.68
N LEU A 390 18.49 11.39 11.77
CA LEU A 390 19.10 10.88 10.55
C LEU A 390 20.60 10.66 10.75
N THR A 391 21.09 9.55 10.20
CA THR A 391 22.51 9.20 10.09
C THR A 391 22.98 9.30 8.65
N GLN A 392 22.08 9.15 7.68
CA GLN A 392 22.30 9.43 6.27
C GLN A 392 21.06 10.10 5.67
N PRO A 393 21.23 11.09 4.79
CA PRO A 393 22.50 11.69 4.39
C PRO A 393 23.10 12.56 5.52
N SER A 394 24.43 12.65 5.59
CA SER A 394 25.10 13.47 6.60
C SER A 394 24.84 14.96 6.35
N GLY A 395 24.56 15.72 7.41
CA GLY A 395 24.30 17.17 7.34
C GLY A 395 22.85 17.56 6.99
N VAL A 396 21.96 16.59 6.79
CA VAL A 396 20.52 16.81 6.61
C VAL A 396 19.80 16.67 7.96
N THR A 397 18.84 17.55 8.23
CA THR A 397 18.13 17.61 9.52
C THR A 397 16.67 17.23 9.36
N TYR A 398 16.21 16.33 10.23
CA TYR A 398 14.80 15.97 10.34
C TYR A 398 14.06 16.97 11.23
#